data_AF-A0A345ZCC2-F1
#
_entry.id   AF-A0A345ZCC2-F1
#
_cell.length_a   1.000
_cell.length_b   1.000
_cell.length_c   1.000
_cell.angle_alpha   90.00
_cell.angle_beta   90.00
_cell.angle_gamma   90.00
#
_symmetry.space_group_name_H-M   'P 1'
#
loop_
_entity.id
_entity.type
_entity.pdbx_description
1 polymer ?
#
loop_
_entity_poly.entity_id
_entity_poly.type
_entity_poly.pdbx_seq_one_letter_code
_entity_poly.pdbx_strand_id
1 'polypeptide(L)'
;MFLIAIGLSMVIKSWTVSVVVFMPISYGIAQCLQIDVALMASTMLSGIICGYQLSMFSGVMNQYEKIKEILWLIVPAVGGTCIVLCMYRYQLFDHSFYQALRSSLFVQDYITIVPLLFFIVAATLHADLIMNIFVCSCSSLAIGIFQNKISYADAVISLFEGYYSQPEMIKLMILCILLSGLTNIVNYNHGFHYLVDLVKQKNKNGYVRQFFMIFILIIISTTIGLDTVSINVLMPMMKKISDRYAVSYQRALALLYVISTTVCCFLPYASCMLLASYLGRASIMSMIQYMLYPAFIIAWSFISVCIGSYQKTSKKYFYRSIN
;
A
#
# COMPACT_ATOMS: atom_id res chain seq x y z
N MET A 1 14.39 6.14 -3.43
CA MET A 1 13.02 6.35 -2.91
C MET A 1 12.26 5.05 -2.71
N PHE A 2 12.07 4.20 -3.72
CA PHE A 2 11.37 2.92 -3.57
C PHE A 2 11.78 2.08 -2.33
N LEU A 3 13.07 1.78 -2.15
CA LEU A 3 13.56 1.01 -1.00
C LEU A 3 13.35 1.71 0.35
N ILE A 4 13.51 3.04 0.37
CA ILE A 4 13.29 3.86 1.58
C ILE A 4 11.81 3.82 1.95
N ALA A 5 10.92 3.95 0.96
CA ALA A 5 9.48 3.87 1.13
C ALA A 5 9.02 2.51 1.69
N ILE A 6 9.64 1.41 1.24
CA ILE A 6 9.39 0.08 1.79
C ILE A 6 9.69 0.05 3.28
N GLY A 7 10.92 0.43 3.67
CA GLY A 7 11.34 0.40 5.08
C GLY A 7 10.48 1.28 5.98
N LEU A 8 10.14 2.49 5.52
CA LEU A 8 9.33 3.43 6.29
C LEU A 8 7.87 2.98 6.42
N SER A 9 7.27 2.51 5.32
CA SER A 9 5.88 2.04 5.36
C SER A 9 5.73 0.73 6.16
N MET A 10 6.78 -0.10 6.24
CA MET A 10 6.77 -1.27 7.12
C MET A 10 6.58 -0.89 8.59
N VAL A 11 7.20 0.22 9.01
CA VAL A 11 7.19 0.70 10.39
C VAL A 11 5.84 1.32 10.74
N ILE A 12 5.28 2.13 9.83
CA ILE A 12 4.02 2.87 10.08
C ILE A 12 2.80 1.94 10.08
N LYS A 13 2.87 0.83 9.34
CA LYS A 13 1.78 -0.17 9.22
C LYS A 13 0.46 0.38 8.65
N SER A 14 0.50 1.56 8.04
CA SER A 14 -0.64 2.19 7.38
C SER A 14 -0.18 2.85 6.08
N TRP A 15 -0.74 2.37 4.96
CA TRP A 15 -0.44 2.95 3.66
C TRP A 15 -0.97 4.37 3.55
N THR A 16 -2.14 4.68 4.14
CA THR A 16 -2.75 6.01 4.06
C THR A 16 -1.84 7.06 4.69
N VAL A 17 -1.37 6.79 5.92
CA VAL A 17 -0.46 7.68 6.65
C VAL A 17 0.88 7.80 5.93
N SER A 18 1.40 6.69 5.40
CA SER A 18 2.65 6.70 4.64
C SER A 18 2.54 7.55 3.37
N VAL A 19 1.42 7.49 2.65
CA VAL A 19 1.17 8.36 1.49
C VAL A 19 1.08 9.83 1.91
N VAL A 20 0.34 10.13 2.98
CA VAL A 20 0.18 11.50 3.51
C VAL A 20 1.52 12.12 3.87
N VAL A 21 2.38 11.38 4.55
CA VAL A 21 3.68 11.88 5.01
C VAL A 21 4.67 11.97 3.85
N PHE A 22 4.75 10.93 3.02
CA PHE A 22 5.89 10.81 2.11
C PHE A 22 5.66 11.28 0.67
N MET A 23 4.41 11.42 0.22
CA MET A 23 4.17 11.96 -1.13
C MET A 23 4.59 13.42 -1.28
N PRO A 24 4.30 14.33 -0.33
CA PRO A 24 4.79 15.72 -0.44
C PRO A 24 6.33 15.79 -0.44
N ILE A 25 6.98 14.90 0.32
CA ILE A 25 8.44 14.79 0.38
C ILE A 25 8.99 14.30 -0.96
N SER A 26 8.38 13.26 -1.55
CA SER A 26 8.80 12.75 -2.85
C SER A 26 8.60 13.80 -3.95
N TYR A 27 7.52 14.57 -3.91
CA TYR A 27 7.30 15.71 -4.80
C TYR A 27 8.39 16.77 -4.68
N GLY A 28 8.72 17.21 -3.46
CA GLY A 28 9.80 18.19 -3.24
C GLY A 28 11.14 17.70 -3.76
N ILE A 29 11.46 16.41 -3.54
CA ILE A 29 12.66 15.78 -4.07
C ILE A 29 12.65 15.73 -5.60
N ALA A 30 11.51 15.40 -6.22
CA ALA A 30 11.37 15.39 -7.68
C ALA A 30 11.67 16.77 -8.28
N GLN A 31 11.17 17.84 -7.66
CA GLN A 31 11.42 19.21 -8.09
C GLN A 31 12.90 19.60 -7.96
N CYS A 32 13.54 19.30 -6.82
CA CYS A 32 14.95 19.62 -6.61
C CYS A 32 15.87 18.86 -7.58
N LEU A 33 15.54 17.61 -7.88
CA LEU A 33 16.34 16.75 -8.75
C LEU A 33 15.93 16.82 -10.23
N GLN A 34 14.92 17.62 -10.58
CA GLN A 34 14.36 17.74 -11.93
C GLN A 34 13.99 16.38 -12.54
N ILE A 35 13.47 15.47 -11.71
CA ILE A 35 12.98 14.15 -12.13
C ILE A 35 11.47 14.26 -12.43
N ASP A 36 10.99 13.50 -13.40
CA ASP A 36 9.54 13.39 -13.67
C ASP A 36 8.77 13.08 -12.37
N VAL A 37 7.87 13.99 -12.02
CA VAL A 37 7.06 13.94 -10.81
C VAL A 37 6.18 12.68 -10.83
N ALA A 38 5.70 12.25 -12.00
CA ALA A 38 4.91 11.04 -12.11
C ALA A 38 5.73 9.78 -11.78
N LEU A 39 6.97 9.71 -12.27
CA LEU A 39 7.88 8.61 -11.95
C LEU A 39 8.22 8.60 -10.45
N MET A 40 8.50 9.76 -9.86
CA MET A 40 8.79 9.84 -8.43
C MET A 40 7.59 9.46 -7.57
N ALA A 41 6.40 9.97 -7.88
CA ALA A 41 5.16 9.65 -7.17
C ALA A 41 4.83 8.15 -7.26
N SER A 42 4.91 7.56 -8.45
CA SER A 42 4.62 6.12 -8.64
C SER A 42 5.62 5.21 -7.97
N THR A 43 6.92 5.56 -8.00
CA THR A 43 7.95 4.78 -7.28
C THR A 43 7.79 4.89 -5.77
N MET A 44 7.37 6.06 -5.27
CA MET A 44 7.04 6.23 -3.87
C MET A 44 5.83 5.39 -3.47
N LEU A 45 4.72 5.49 -4.22
CA LEU A 45 3.50 4.73 -3.95
C LEU A 45 3.78 3.23 -3.97
N SER A 46 4.46 2.75 -5.01
CA SER A 46 4.91 1.37 -5.17
C SER A 46 5.65 0.85 -3.94
N GLY A 47 6.58 1.64 -3.39
CA GLY A 47 7.33 1.24 -2.22
C GLY A 47 6.50 1.26 -0.93
N ILE A 48 5.59 2.24 -0.79
CA ILE A 48 4.64 2.29 0.32
C ILE A 48 3.75 1.05 0.33
N ILE A 49 3.13 0.69 -0.80
CA ILE A 49 2.26 -0.49 -0.88
C ILE A 49 3.03 -1.77 -0.56
N CYS A 50 4.25 -1.90 -1.09
CA CYS A 50 5.12 -3.03 -0.78
C CYS A 50 5.43 -3.13 0.72
N GLY A 51 5.79 -2.01 1.37
CA GLY A 51 6.05 -1.97 2.80
C GLY A 51 4.81 -2.28 3.63
N TYR A 52 3.65 -1.75 3.23
CA TYR A 52 2.37 -2.04 3.85
C TYR A 52 2.02 -3.53 3.81
N GLN A 53 2.15 -4.18 2.65
CA GLN A 53 1.91 -5.62 2.52
C GLN A 53 2.80 -6.44 3.46
N LEU A 54 4.08 -6.08 3.59
CA LEU A 54 5.02 -6.75 4.49
C LEU A 54 4.65 -6.53 5.97
N SER A 55 4.21 -5.33 6.34
CA SER A 55 3.80 -5.00 7.71
C SER A 55 2.52 -5.70 8.18
N MET A 56 1.53 -5.81 7.30
CA MET A 56 0.25 -6.44 7.64
C MET A 56 0.43 -7.94 7.93
N PHE A 57 1.38 -8.59 7.25
CA PHE A 57 1.68 -9.99 7.50
C PHE A 57 2.58 -10.22 8.71
N SER A 58 3.48 -9.29 9.04
CA SER A 58 4.29 -9.43 10.25
C SER A 58 3.47 -9.32 11.53
N GLY A 59 2.34 -8.60 11.52
CA GLY A 59 1.47 -8.41 12.68
C GLY A 59 0.41 -9.50 12.90
N VAL A 60 -0.07 -10.16 11.84
CA VAL A 60 -1.19 -11.13 11.91
C VAL A 60 -0.73 -12.57 12.15
N MET A 61 0.57 -12.87 11.97
CA MET A 61 1.05 -14.24 11.84
C MET A 61 2.32 -14.53 12.68
N ASN A 62 2.13 -14.96 13.93
CA ASN A 62 3.21 -15.43 14.83
C ASN A 62 3.91 -16.74 14.39
N GLN A 63 3.80 -17.15 13.13
CA GLN A 63 4.37 -18.41 12.64
C GLN A 63 5.17 -18.17 11.36
N TYR A 64 6.47 -18.48 11.42
CA TYR A 64 7.47 -18.34 10.36
C TYR A 64 7.00 -18.85 8.99
N GLU A 65 6.27 -19.96 8.96
CA GLU A 65 5.74 -20.57 7.72
C GLU A 65 4.76 -19.65 6.98
N LYS A 66 4.03 -18.81 7.70
CA LYS A 66 3.01 -17.91 7.12
C LYS A 66 3.62 -16.68 6.45
N ILE A 67 4.79 -16.24 6.93
CA ILE A 67 5.55 -15.12 6.36
C ILE A 67 6.26 -15.55 5.07
N LYS A 68 6.64 -16.84 4.97
CA LYS A 68 7.34 -17.39 3.80
C LYS A 68 6.52 -17.25 2.50
N GLU A 69 5.21 -17.54 2.56
CA GLU A 69 4.33 -17.48 1.39
C GLU A 69 4.25 -16.07 0.78
N ILE A 70 4.13 -15.05 1.62
CA ILE A 70 4.07 -13.67 1.12
C ILE A 70 5.45 -13.16 0.67
N LEU A 71 6.52 -13.50 1.39
CA LEU A 71 7.87 -13.15 0.95
C LEU A 71 8.20 -13.74 -0.41
N TRP A 72 7.73 -14.96 -0.70
CA TRP A 72 7.93 -15.60 -2.00
C TRP A 72 7.18 -14.89 -3.14
N LEU A 73 6.09 -14.17 -2.83
CA LEU A 73 5.40 -13.30 -3.79
C LEU A 73 6.09 -11.94 -3.94
N ILE A 74 6.50 -11.33 -2.83
CA ILE A 74 6.98 -9.94 -2.81
C ILE A 74 8.44 -9.83 -3.27
N VAL A 75 9.33 -10.73 -2.83
CA VAL A 75 10.77 -10.62 -3.10
C VAL A 75 11.09 -10.60 -4.61
N PRO A 76 10.52 -11.48 -5.44
CA PRO A 76 10.78 -11.44 -6.88
C PRO A 76 10.24 -10.17 -7.55
N ALA A 77 9.10 -9.67 -7.09
CA ALA A 77 8.52 -8.42 -7.57
C ALA A 77 9.40 -7.21 -7.22
N VAL A 78 9.91 -7.14 -5.98
CA VAL A 78 10.87 -6.11 -5.52
C VAL A 78 12.19 -6.21 -6.29
N GLY A 79 12.66 -7.42 -6.59
CA GLY A 79 13.84 -7.63 -7.43
C GLY A 79 13.65 -7.05 -8.82
N GLY A 80 12.53 -7.40 -9.48
CA GLY A 80 12.19 -6.91 -10.82
C GLY A 80 12.08 -5.38 -10.87
N THR A 81 11.43 -4.76 -9.88
CA THR A 81 11.30 -3.30 -9.82
C THR A 81 12.64 -2.61 -9.61
N CYS A 82 13.48 -3.12 -8.72
CA CYS A 82 14.82 -2.59 -8.49
C CYS A 82 15.68 -2.66 -9.75
N ILE A 83 15.61 -3.75 -10.51
CA ILE A 83 16.36 -3.90 -11.77
C ILE A 83 15.93 -2.82 -12.78
N VAL A 84 14.62 -2.66 -13.00
CA VAL A 84 14.10 -1.66 -13.95
C VAL A 84 14.46 -0.24 -13.50
N LEU A 85 14.30 0.08 -12.22
CA LEU A 85 14.65 1.40 -11.69
C LEU A 85 16.17 1.69 -11.76
N CYS A 86 17.01 0.67 -11.57
CA CYS A 86 18.45 0.79 -11.78
C CYS A 86 18.80 1.05 -13.25
N MET A 87 18.08 0.44 -14.20
CA MET A 87 18.26 0.73 -15.63
C MET A 87 17.90 2.19 -15.96
N TYR A 88 16.80 2.71 -15.42
CA TYR A 88 16.44 4.13 -15.56
C TYR A 88 17.50 5.07 -14.98
N ARG A 89 18.18 4.68 -13.90
CA ARG A 89 19.28 5.46 -13.30
C ARG A 89 20.44 5.70 -14.27
N TYR A 90 20.74 4.73 -15.15
CA TYR A 90 21.83 4.88 -16.12
C TYR A 90 21.56 5.94 -17.20
N GLN A 91 20.30 6.35 -17.39
CA GLN A 91 19.92 7.36 -18.38
C GLN A 91 19.81 8.79 -17.82
N LEU A 92 19.72 8.95 -16.50
CA LEU A 92 19.30 10.22 -15.86
C LEU A 92 20.41 10.95 -15.10
N PHE A 93 21.53 10.31 -14.79
CA PHE A 93 22.55 10.87 -13.89
C PHE A 93 23.82 11.26 -14.65
N ASP A 94 23.85 12.49 -15.17
CA ASP A 94 25.09 13.18 -15.52
C ASP A 94 25.80 13.71 -14.27
N HIS A 95 27.12 13.95 -14.39
CA HIS A 95 27.99 14.44 -13.30
C HIS A 95 27.51 15.75 -12.61
N SER A 96 26.59 16.50 -13.23
CA SER A 96 25.94 17.71 -12.68
C SER A 96 24.98 17.44 -11.52
N PHE A 97 24.50 16.20 -11.35
CA PHE A 97 23.56 15.80 -10.31
C PHE A 97 24.14 15.92 -8.88
N TYR A 98 25.45 15.66 -8.73
CA TYR A 98 26.11 15.68 -7.43
C TYR A 98 26.35 17.10 -6.89
N GLN A 99 26.44 18.11 -7.76
CA GLN A 99 26.62 19.51 -7.35
C GLN A 99 25.34 20.12 -6.77
N ALA A 100 24.16 19.80 -7.34
CA ALA A 100 22.87 20.30 -6.85
C ALA A 100 22.49 19.79 -5.44
N LEU A 101 22.96 18.60 -5.05
CA LEU A 101 22.72 18.01 -3.73
C LEU A 101 23.59 18.62 -2.61
N ARG A 102 24.73 19.24 -2.94
CA ARG A 102 25.70 19.73 -1.96
C ARG A 102 25.42 21.17 -1.50
N SER A 103 24.68 21.94 -2.29
CA SER A 103 24.36 23.35 -2.01
C SER A 103 23.07 23.57 -1.20
N SER A 104 22.35 22.52 -0.82
CA SER A 104 20.98 22.59 -0.28
C SER A 104 20.81 22.13 1.17
N LEU A 105 21.90 21.84 1.90
CA LEU A 105 21.83 21.39 3.30
C LEU A 105 22.26 22.50 4.25
N PHE A 106 21.31 23.22 4.85
CA PHE A 106 21.58 24.15 5.94
C PHE A 106 21.33 23.49 7.30
N VAL A 107 22.11 23.88 8.32
CA VAL A 107 22.02 23.34 9.69
C VAL A 107 20.66 23.64 10.35
N GLN A 108 19.96 24.67 9.88
CA GLN A 108 18.62 25.04 10.38
C GLN A 108 17.52 24.05 9.94
N ASP A 109 17.76 23.23 8.92
CA ASP A 109 16.77 22.27 8.40
C ASP A 109 16.65 21.00 9.26
N TYR A 110 17.66 20.70 10.09
CA TYR A 110 17.64 19.50 10.94
C TYR A 110 16.55 19.54 12.00
N ILE A 111 16.25 20.71 12.56
CA ILE A 111 15.20 20.88 13.59
C ILE A 111 13.81 20.61 12.99
N THR A 112 13.61 20.97 11.72
CA THR A 112 12.34 20.77 11.02
C THR A 112 12.04 19.30 10.72
N ILE A 113 13.06 18.43 10.73
CA ILE A 113 12.91 16.97 10.51
C ILE A 113 12.58 16.22 11.81
N VAL A 114 12.80 16.83 12.99
CA VAL A 114 12.62 16.19 14.31
C VAL A 114 11.22 15.58 14.52
N PRO A 115 10.10 16.25 14.20
CA PRO A 115 8.76 15.66 14.34
C PRO A 115 8.60 14.37 13.54
N LEU A 116 9.18 14.32 12.33
CA LEU A 116 9.11 13.16 11.46
C LEU A 116 9.93 12.00 12.03
N LEU A 117 11.12 12.26 12.55
CA LEU A 117 11.92 11.25 13.25
C LEU A 117 11.20 10.71 14.49
N PHE A 118 10.61 11.60 15.29
CA PHE A 118 9.80 11.22 16.45
C PHE A 118 8.65 10.31 16.04
N PHE A 119 7.91 10.67 14.99
CA PHE A 119 6.81 9.87 14.45
C PHE A 119 7.26 8.46 14.03
N ILE A 120 8.40 8.35 13.33
CA ILE A 120 8.97 7.05 12.94
C ILE A 120 9.35 6.25 14.18
N VAL A 121 10.04 6.84 15.16
CA VAL A 121 10.45 6.16 16.39
C VAL A 121 9.23 5.68 17.17
N ALA A 122 8.22 6.53 17.37
CA ALA A 122 6.98 6.15 18.04
C ALA A 122 6.25 5.00 17.30
N ALA A 123 6.25 5.01 15.97
CA ALA A 123 5.70 3.93 15.16
C ALA A 123 6.49 2.61 15.35
N THR A 124 7.82 2.65 15.47
CA THR A 124 8.62 1.44 15.80
C THR A 124 8.30 0.88 17.19
N LEU A 125 7.99 1.76 18.14
CA LEU A 125 7.62 1.39 19.51
C LEU A 125 6.17 0.91 19.63
N HIS A 126 5.46 0.71 18.52
CA HIS A 126 4.08 0.24 18.48
C HIS A 126 3.10 1.15 19.24
N ALA A 127 3.40 2.46 19.30
CA ALA A 127 2.47 3.43 19.84
C ALA A 127 1.18 3.49 19.01
N ASP A 128 0.07 3.82 19.67
CA ASP A 128 -1.22 3.96 19.01
C ASP A 128 -1.13 4.99 17.87
N LEU A 129 -1.57 4.60 16.68
CA LEU A 129 -1.43 5.40 15.47
C LEU A 129 -2.09 6.78 15.60
N ILE A 130 -3.28 6.84 16.23
CA ILE A 130 -4.02 8.10 16.43
C ILE A 130 -3.26 9.02 17.39
N MET A 131 -2.76 8.48 18.50
CA MET A 131 -1.96 9.23 19.46
C MET A 131 -0.65 9.72 18.83
N ASN A 132 0.01 8.88 18.05
CA ASN A 132 1.26 9.23 17.38
C ASN A 132 1.07 10.38 16.37
N ILE A 133 0.01 10.35 15.55
CA ILE A 133 -0.33 11.45 14.64
C ILE A 133 -0.63 12.72 15.42
N PHE A 134 -1.38 12.65 16.52
CA PHE A 134 -1.71 13.82 17.33
C PHE A 134 -0.45 14.48 17.91
N VAL A 135 0.41 13.69 18.57
CA VAL A 135 1.66 14.19 19.17
C VAL A 135 2.61 14.75 18.11
N CYS A 136 2.75 14.06 16.97
CA CYS A 136 3.57 14.54 15.86
C CYS A 136 3.06 15.88 15.33
N SER A 137 1.75 16.02 15.09
CA SER A 137 1.14 17.29 14.63
C SER A 137 1.37 18.42 15.63
N CYS A 138 1.13 18.18 16.93
CA CYS A 138 1.39 19.17 17.98
C CYS A 138 2.87 19.58 18.02
N SER A 139 3.80 18.62 17.93
CA SER A 139 5.24 18.90 17.92
C SER A 139 5.67 19.71 16.69
N SER A 140 5.10 19.42 15.51
CA SER A 140 5.38 20.14 14.27
C SER A 140 4.90 21.60 14.36
N LEU A 141 3.71 21.84 14.91
CA LEU A 141 3.19 23.19 15.11
C LEU A 141 4.02 23.97 16.14
N ALA A 142 4.39 23.35 17.26
CA ALA A 142 5.24 23.97 18.26
C ALA A 142 6.57 24.43 17.65
N ILE A 143 7.24 23.55 16.89
CA ILE A 143 8.50 23.90 16.21
C ILE A 143 8.30 25.00 15.18
N GLY A 144 7.20 24.98 14.41
CA GLY A 144 6.88 26.04 13.44
C GLY A 144 6.72 27.42 14.09
N ILE A 145 6.08 27.48 15.26
CA ILE A 145 5.93 28.70 16.06
C ILE A 145 7.28 29.12 16.66
N PHE A 146 8.06 28.19 17.24
CA PHE A 146 9.39 28.49 17.79
C PHE A 146 10.37 29.03 16.75
N GLN A 147 10.27 28.59 15.50
CA GLN A 147 11.08 29.09 14.39
C GLN A 147 10.55 30.40 13.80
N ASN A 148 9.46 30.97 14.35
CA ASN A 148 8.74 32.13 13.80
C ASN A 148 8.34 31.95 12.31
N LYS A 149 8.12 30.70 11.87
CA LYS A 149 7.69 30.40 10.50
C LYS A 149 6.18 30.52 10.33
N ILE A 150 5.43 30.31 11.40
CA ILE A 150 3.96 30.27 11.41
C ILE A 150 3.47 31.02 12.66
N SER A 151 2.49 31.92 12.52
CA SER A 151 1.84 32.57 13.66
C SER A 151 0.99 31.58 14.46
N TYR A 152 0.67 31.88 15.72
CA TYR A 152 -0.25 31.05 16.50
C TYR A 152 -1.62 30.90 15.80
N ALA A 153 -2.14 31.98 15.21
CA ALA A 153 -3.39 31.95 14.46
C ALA A 153 -3.29 31.04 13.22
N ASP A 154 -2.20 31.19 12.46
CA ASP A 154 -1.94 30.38 11.26
C ASP A 154 -1.74 28.89 11.61
N ALA A 155 -1.14 28.59 12.75
CA ALA A 155 -0.99 27.23 13.26
C ALA A 155 -2.35 26.57 13.50
N VAL A 156 -3.29 27.29 14.13
CA VAL A 156 -4.66 26.79 14.33
C VAL A 156 -5.39 26.62 12.98
N ILE A 157 -5.26 27.60 12.08
CA ILE A 157 -5.89 27.54 10.75
C ILE A 157 -5.36 26.33 9.96
N SER A 158 -4.04 26.08 9.98
CA SER A 158 -3.39 24.99 9.24
C SER A 158 -3.89 23.59 9.64
N LEU A 159 -4.35 23.40 10.88
CA LEU A 159 -4.99 22.15 11.32
C LEU A 159 -6.30 21.88 10.57
N PHE A 160 -7.05 22.94 10.27
CA PHE A 160 -8.35 22.86 9.60
C PHE A 160 -8.22 22.95 8.07
N GLU A 161 -7.17 23.57 7.54
CA GLU A 161 -6.95 23.71 6.09
C GLU A 161 -6.87 22.36 5.38
N GLY A 162 -6.25 21.35 6.01
CA GLY A 162 -6.17 20.01 5.46
C GLY A 162 -7.54 19.35 5.21
N TYR A 163 -8.56 19.79 5.94
CA TYR A 163 -9.93 19.30 5.80
C TYR A 163 -10.81 20.25 4.95
N TYR A 164 -10.84 21.54 5.28
CA TYR A 164 -11.80 22.49 4.70
C TYR A 164 -11.31 23.20 3.45
N SER A 165 -10.02 23.51 3.36
CA SER A 165 -9.47 24.31 2.25
C SER A 165 -9.16 23.48 1.02
N GLN A 166 -9.25 22.15 1.11
CA GLN A 166 -8.87 21.23 0.06
C GLN A 166 -10.08 20.41 -0.44
N PRO A 167 -10.76 20.85 -1.51
CA PRO A 167 -11.99 20.20 -1.99
C PRO A 167 -11.77 18.74 -2.39
N GLU A 168 -10.56 18.37 -2.81
CA GLU A 168 -10.22 17.00 -3.17
C GLU A 168 -10.22 16.04 -1.97
N MET A 169 -9.78 16.49 -0.78
CA MET A 169 -9.81 15.66 0.43
C MET A 169 -11.26 15.34 0.86
N ILE A 170 -12.16 16.33 0.78
CA ILE A 170 -13.58 16.13 1.08
C ILE A 170 -14.23 15.18 0.08
N LYS A 171 -13.99 15.38 -1.22
CA LYS A 171 -14.49 14.46 -2.27
C LYS A 171 -14.02 13.03 -2.03
N LEU A 172 -12.75 12.85 -1.65
CA LEU A 172 -12.19 11.55 -1.33
C LEU A 172 -12.87 10.90 -0.14
N MET A 173 -13.10 11.64 0.93
CA MET A 173 -13.79 11.15 2.11
C MET A 173 -15.21 10.70 1.77
N ILE A 174 -15.98 11.53 1.06
CA ILE A 174 -17.35 11.21 0.63
C ILE A 174 -17.36 9.97 -0.25
N LEU A 175 -16.44 9.88 -1.22
CA LEU A 175 -16.29 8.72 -2.10
C LEU A 175 -16.01 7.44 -1.30
N CYS A 176 -15.09 7.50 -0.33
CA CYS A 176 -14.75 6.34 0.51
C CYS A 176 -15.94 5.88 1.36
N ILE A 177 -16.69 6.82 1.96
CA ILE A 177 -17.89 6.52 2.76
C ILE A 177 -18.96 5.87 1.87
N LEU A 178 -19.20 6.42 0.68
CA LEU A 178 -20.21 5.93 -0.25
C LEU A 178 -19.85 4.53 -0.80
N LEU A 179 -18.60 4.33 -1.24
CA LEU A 179 -18.11 3.03 -1.72
C LEU A 179 -18.15 1.98 -0.60
N SER A 180 -17.74 2.33 0.62
CA SER A 180 -17.82 1.42 1.76
C SER A 180 -19.26 1.04 2.10
N GLY A 181 -20.17 2.02 2.11
CA GLY A 181 -21.60 1.81 2.37
C GLY A 181 -22.26 0.92 1.32
N LEU A 182 -22.07 1.22 0.02
CA LEU A 182 -22.57 0.40 -1.08
C LEU A 182 -22.03 -1.02 -1.02
N THR A 183 -20.73 -1.17 -0.79
CA THR A 183 -20.10 -2.49 -0.67
C THR A 183 -20.71 -3.29 0.47
N ASN A 184 -20.99 -2.64 1.61
CA ASN A 184 -21.61 -3.31 2.74
C ASN A 184 -23.06 -3.74 2.45
N ILE A 185 -23.83 -2.96 1.68
CA ILE A 185 -25.17 -3.35 1.21
C ILE A 185 -25.11 -4.57 0.29
N VAL A 186 -24.15 -4.60 -0.65
CA VAL A 186 -23.96 -5.76 -1.54
C VAL A 186 -23.56 -6.99 -0.73
N ASN A 187 -22.70 -6.82 0.28
CA ASN A 187 -22.28 -7.91 1.17
C ASN A 187 -23.44 -8.44 2.02
N TYR A 188 -24.28 -7.54 2.56
CA TYR A 188 -25.48 -7.90 3.32
C TYR A 188 -26.46 -8.74 2.48
N ASN A 189 -26.61 -8.40 1.19
CA ASN A 189 -27.41 -9.17 0.24
C ASN A 189 -26.68 -10.40 -0.34
N HIS A 190 -25.53 -10.79 0.23
CA HIS A 190 -24.72 -11.93 -0.19
C HIS A 190 -24.25 -11.89 -1.67
N GLY A 191 -24.15 -10.70 -2.28
CA GLY A 191 -23.73 -10.56 -3.69
C GLY A 191 -22.33 -11.12 -3.96
N PHE A 192 -21.38 -10.92 -3.04
CA PHE A 192 -20.03 -11.48 -3.16
C PHE A 192 -20.01 -13.00 -2.98
N HIS A 193 -20.87 -13.56 -2.14
CA HIS A 193 -21.03 -15.02 -2.04
C HIS A 193 -21.51 -15.60 -3.37
N TYR A 194 -22.50 -14.95 -4.00
CA TYR A 194 -22.99 -15.34 -5.31
C TYR A 194 -21.90 -15.31 -6.38
N LEU A 195 -21.04 -14.28 -6.41
CA LEU A 195 -19.91 -14.21 -7.35
C LEU A 195 -18.90 -15.34 -7.12
N VAL A 196 -18.54 -15.63 -5.87
CA VAL A 196 -17.65 -16.75 -5.53
C VAL A 196 -18.28 -18.10 -5.90
N ASP A 197 -19.59 -18.22 -5.71
CA ASP A 197 -20.34 -19.46 -6.00
C ASP A 197 -20.63 -19.67 -7.47
N LEU A 198 -20.80 -18.61 -8.26
CA LEU A 198 -20.96 -18.65 -9.72
C LEU A 198 -19.77 -19.30 -10.41
N VAL A 199 -18.57 -19.06 -9.89
CA VAL A 199 -17.33 -19.68 -10.37
C VAL A 199 -17.23 -21.11 -9.82
N LYS A 200 -18.19 -21.98 -10.19
CA LYS A 200 -18.11 -23.43 -9.97
C LYS A 200 -17.20 -24.04 -11.02
N GLN A 201 -15.97 -24.36 -10.66
CA GLN A 201 -15.11 -25.14 -11.55
C GLN A 201 -15.36 -26.64 -11.39
N LYS A 202 -15.69 -27.29 -12.52
CA LYS A 202 -15.66 -28.75 -12.70
C LYS A 202 -14.27 -29.26 -13.14
N ASN A 203 -13.28 -28.37 -13.28
CA ASN A 203 -11.98 -28.71 -13.85
C ASN A 203 -11.10 -29.46 -12.84
N LYS A 204 -10.53 -30.59 -13.28
CA LYS A 204 -9.63 -31.44 -12.47
C LYS A 204 -8.22 -30.86 -12.29
N ASN A 205 -7.82 -29.89 -13.12
CA ASN A 205 -6.46 -29.36 -13.12
C ASN A 205 -6.23 -28.33 -11.99
N GLY A 206 -5.20 -28.56 -11.16
CA GLY A 206 -4.90 -27.75 -9.98
C GLY A 206 -4.46 -26.31 -10.30
N TYR A 207 -3.68 -26.12 -11.36
CA TYR A 207 -3.19 -24.80 -11.77
C TYR A 207 -4.34 -23.88 -12.20
N VAL A 208 -5.24 -24.40 -13.04
CA VAL A 208 -6.41 -23.67 -13.55
C VAL A 208 -7.30 -23.19 -12.40
N ARG A 209 -7.45 -23.99 -11.33
CA ARG A 209 -8.18 -23.57 -10.12
C ARG A 209 -7.57 -22.33 -9.46
N GLN A 210 -6.26 -22.32 -9.30
CA GLN A 210 -5.56 -21.19 -8.67
C GLN A 210 -5.57 -19.91 -9.53
N PHE A 211 -5.46 -20.04 -10.85
CA PHE A 211 -5.63 -18.91 -11.77
C PHE A 211 -6.98 -18.23 -11.60
N PHE A 212 -8.05 -19.03 -11.54
CA PHE A 212 -9.40 -18.50 -11.35
C PHE A 212 -9.60 -17.89 -9.96
N MET A 213 -8.93 -18.41 -8.93
CA MET A 213 -8.92 -17.79 -7.61
C MET A 213 -8.30 -16.38 -7.66
N ILE A 214 -7.15 -16.21 -8.32
CA ILE A 214 -6.53 -14.88 -8.49
C ILE A 214 -7.48 -13.97 -9.28
N PHE A 215 -8.07 -14.48 -10.36
CA PHE A 215 -8.98 -13.73 -11.21
C PHE A 215 -10.24 -13.24 -10.46
N ILE A 216 -10.88 -14.08 -9.64
CA ILE A 216 -12.05 -13.67 -8.86
C ILE A 216 -11.68 -12.65 -7.78
N LEU A 217 -10.49 -12.77 -7.16
CA LEU A 217 -9.98 -11.79 -6.21
C LEU A 217 -9.75 -10.43 -6.89
N ILE A 218 -9.22 -10.42 -8.12
CA ILE A 218 -9.06 -9.19 -8.91
C ILE A 218 -10.43 -8.59 -9.22
N ILE A 219 -11.39 -9.37 -9.73
CA ILE A 219 -12.73 -8.87 -10.07
C ILE A 219 -13.39 -8.24 -8.84
N ILE A 220 -13.43 -8.96 -7.71
CA ILE A 220 -14.10 -8.47 -6.51
C ILE A 220 -13.40 -7.21 -5.98
N SER A 221 -12.06 -7.20 -5.94
CA SER A 221 -11.30 -6.03 -5.49
C SER A 221 -11.48 -4.82 -6.43
N THR A 222 -11.59 -5.08 -7.72
CA THR A 222 -11.87 -4.04 -8.75
C THR A 222 -13.26 -3.45 -8.53
N THR A 223 -14.28 -4.29 -8.34
CA THR A 223 -15.66 -3.83 -8.11
C THR A 223 -15.81 -3.00 -6.84
N ILE A 224 -15.07 -3.36 -5.77
CA ILE A 224 -15.14 -2.66 -4.49
C ILE A 224 -14.32 -1.35 -4.52
N GLY A 225 -13.14 -1.35 -5.16
CA GLY A 225 -12.28 -0.18 -5.28
C GLY A 225 -11.58 0.28 -3.99
N LEU A 226 -11.84 -0.41 -2.87
CA LEU A 226 -11.26 -0.16 -1.55
C LEU A 226 -10.63 -1.45 -1.03
N ASP A 227 -9.32 -1.45 -0.82
CA ASP A 227 -8.53 -2.60 -0.39
C ASP A 227 -8.98 -3.12 0.98
N THR A 228 -9.15 -2.23 1.96
CA THR A 228 -9.58 -2.58 3.32
C THR A 228 -10.96 -3.23 3.35
N VAL A 229 -11.91 -2.67 2.60
CA VAL A 229 -13.27 -3.21 2.48
C VAL A 229 -13.24 -4.55 1.74
N SER A 230 -12.47 -4.65 0.65
CA SER A 230 -12.31 -5.90 -0.11
C SER A 230 -11.78 -7.02 0.76
N ILE A 231 -10.73 -6.75 1.53
CA ILE A 231 -10.12 -7.71 2.46
C ILE A 231 -11.15 -8.12 3.51
N ASN A 232 -11.83 -7.18 4.17
CA ASN A 232 -12.80 -7.49 5.22
C ASN A 232 -13.98 -8.34 4.72
N VAL A 233 -14.48 -8.06 3.52
CA VAL A 233 -15.58 -8.81 2.89
C VAL A 233 -15.15 -10.22 2.48
N LEU A 234 -13.95 -10.36 1.89
CA LEU A 234 -13.47 -11.63 1.37
C LEU A 234 -12.87 -12.54 2.44
N MET A 235 -12.28 -11.98 3.49
CA MET A 235 -11.64 -12.72 4.59
C MET A 235 -12.48 -13.88 5.15
N PRO A 236 -13.76 -13.71 5.54
CA PRO A 236 -14.58 -14.82 6.03
C PRO A 236 -14.88 -15.88 4.96
N MET A 237 -14.79 -15.54 3.67
CA MET A 237 -15.00 -16.45 2.54
C MET A 237 -13.72 -17.23 2.18
N MET A 238 -12.56 -16.78 2.64
CA MET A 238 -11.27 -17.34 2.21
C MET A 238 -11.10 -18.82 2.53
N LYS A 239 -11.69 -19.31 3.63
CA LYS A 239 -11.63 -20.75 3.95
C LYS A 239 -12.36 -21.57 2.88
N LYS A 240 -13.59 -21.17 2.52
CA LYS A 240 -14.38 -21.80 1.45
C LYS A 240 -13.68 -21.73 0.09
N ILE A 241 -13.07 -20.58 -0.23
CA ILE A 241 -12.28 -20.38 -1.45
C ILE A 241 -11.07 -21.32 -1.45
N SER A 242 -10.31 -21.38 -0.36
CA SER A 242 -9.13 -22.24 -0.23
C SER A 242 -9.45 -23.72 -0.40
N ASP A 243 -10.54 -24.19 0.21
CA ASP A 243 -10.99 -25.59 0.12
C ASP A 243 -11.45 -25.92 -1.31
N ARG A 244 -12.21 -25.02 -1.95
CA ARG A 244 -12.70 -25.20 -3.33
C ARG A 244 -11.58 -25.27 -4.36
N TYR A 245 -10.61 -24.37 -4.27
CA TYR A 245 -9.49 -24.30 -5.21
C TYR A 245 -8.30 -25.19 -4.82
N ALA A 246 -8.41 -25.93 -3.71
CA ALA A 246 -7.36 -26.81 -3.15
C ALA A 246 -6.02 -26.09 -2.94
N VAL A 247 -6.08 -24.88 -2.38
CA VAL A 247 -4.94 -24.05 -2.02
C VAL A 247 -4.81 -24.04 -0.50
N SER A 248 -3.60 -23.92 0.04
CA SER A 248 -3.45 -23.68 1.48
C SER A 248 -4.19 -22.38 1.87
N TYR A 249 -4.89 -22.39 2.99
CA TYR A 249 -5.59 -21.20 3.50
C TYR A 249 -4.63 -20.00 3.63
N GLN A 250 -3.38 -20.26 4.03
CA GLN A 250 -2.33 -19.26 4.18
C GLN A 250 -1.97 -18.60 2.84
N ARG A 251 -1.79 -19.38 1.77
CA ARG A 251 -1.51 -18.83 0.45
C ARG A 251 -2.71 -18.09 -0.13
N ALA A 252 -3.92 -18.61 0.11
CA ALA A 252 -5.14 -17.91 -0.29
C ALA A 252 -5.25 -16.54 0.39
N LEU A 253 -4.94 -16.45 1.70
CA LEU A 253 -4.85 -15.18 2.42
C LEU A 253 -3.74 -14.27 1.85
N ALA A 254 -2.52 -14.78 1.64
CA ALA A 254 -1.42 -14.01 1.06
C ALA A 254 -1.82 -13.39 -0.29
N LEU A 255 -2.45 -14.17 -1.16
CA LEU A 255 -2.97 -13.70 -2.44
C LEU A 255 -4.11 -12.68 -2.28
N LEU A 256 -5.05 -12.88 -1.34
CA LEU A 256 -6.10 -11.90 -1.05
C LEU A 256 -5.49 -10.52 -0.75
N TYR A 257 -4.59 -10.46 0.23
CA TYR A 257 -3.99 -9.18 0.65
C TYR A 257 -3.16 -8.53 -0.47
N VAL A 258 -2.32 -9.32 -1.15
CA VAL A 258 -1.49 -8.80 -2.25
C VAL A 258 -2.36 -8.29 -3.39
N ILE A 259 -3.36 -9.06 -3.83
CA ILE A 259 -4.21 -8.70 -4.96
C ILE A 259 -5.11 -7.50 -4.60
N SER A 260 -5.77 -7.52 -3.45
CA SER A 260 -6.68 -6.43 -3.06
C SER A 260 -5.97 -5.10 -2.94
N THR A 261 -4.76 -5.08 -2.36
CA THR A 261 -3.98 -3.84 -2.25
C THR A 261 -3.39 -3.38 -3.59
N THR A 262 -2.94 -4.31 -4.45
CA THR A 262 -2.29 -3.95 -5.74
C THR A 262 -3.26 -3.52 -6.81
N VAL A 263 -4.43 -4.13 -6.87
CA VAL A 263 -5.50 -3.75 -7.81
C VAL A 263 -5.93 -2.30 -7.57
N CYS A 264 -6.05 -1.88 -6.31
CA CYS A 264 -6.33 -0.48 -5.93
C CYS A 264 -5.30 0.53 -6.46
N CYS A 265 -4.12 0.11 -6.88
CA CYS A 265 -3.10 1.02 -7.44
C CYS A 265 -3.31 1.30 -8.93
N PHE A 266 -4.05 0.44 -9.63
CA PHE A 266 -4.37 0.59 -11.05
C PHE A 266 -5.72 1.28 -11.29
N LEU A 267 -6.51 1.41 -10.24
CA LEU A 267 -7.85 1.97 -10.31
C LEU A 267 -7.80 3.49 -10.16
N PRO A 268 -8.22 4.27 -11.17
CA PRO A 268 -8.11 5.72 -11.11
C PRO A 268 -9.02 6.35 -10.05
N TYR A 269 -10.07 5.62 -9.64
CA TYR A 269 -11.01 6.05 -8.59
C TYR A 269 -10.69 5.46 -7.21
N ALA A 270 -9.65 4.63 -7.09
CA ALA A 270 -9.29 4.08 -5.79
C ALA A 270 -8.69 5.16 -4.90
N SER A 271 -9.02 5.11 -3.61
CA SER A 271 -8.61 6.09 -2.60
C SER A 271 -7.09 6.27 -2.56
N CYS A 272 -6.34 5.18 -2.67
CA CYS A 272 -4.88 5.18 -2.70
C CYS A 272 -4.31 6.01 -3.85
N MET A 273 -4.85 5.82 -5.06
CA MET A 273 -4.36 6.50 -6.25
C MET A 273 -4.77 7.98 -6.29
N LEU A 274 -5.99 8.28 -5.86
CA LEU A 274 -6.47 9.66 -5.77
C LEU A 274 -5.70 10.46 -4.72
N LEU A 275 -5.44 9.87 -3.54
CA LEU A 275 -4.65 10.51 -2.49
C LEU A 275 -3.20 10.73 -2.93
N ALA A 276 -2.61 9.74 -3.59
CA ALA A 276 -1.26 9.80 -4.12
C ALA A 276 -1.08 10.86 -5.21
N SER A 277 -2.00 10.92 -6.17
CA SER A 277 -1.96 11.90 -7.26
C SER A 277 -2.11 13.33 -6.75
N TYR A 278 -3.00 13.55 -5.79
CA TYR A 278 -3.21 14.84 -5.17
C TYR A 278 -1.98 15.34 -4.40
N LEU A 279 -1.43 14.52 -3.49
CA LEU A 279 -0.28 14.91 -2.67
C LEU A 279 1.04 14.91 -3.44
N GLY A 280 1.18 14.01 -4.41
CA GLY A 280 2.34 13.92 -5.29
C GLY A 280 2.28 14.89 -6.47
N ARG A 281 1.18 15.64 -6.65
CA ARG A 281 0.92 16.58 -7.76
C ARG A 281 1.25 15.99 -9.13
N ALA A 282 0.86 14.73 -9.34
CA ALA A 282 1.07 14.01 -10.58
C ALA A 282 -0.29 13.53 -11.14
N SER A 283 -0.42 13.49 -12.46
CA SER A 283 -1.65 12.97 -13.07
C SER A 283 -1.75 11.46 -12.84
N ILE A 284 -2.96 10.97 -12.56
CA ILE A 284 -3.20 9.54 -12.32
C ILE A 284 -2.77 8.69 -13.53
N MET A 285 -3.06 9.16 -14.75
CA MET A 285 -2.75 8.42 -15.98
C MET A 285 -1.24 8.29 -16.19
N SER A 286 -0.46 9.36 -15.95
CA SER A 286 1.01 9.28 -16.00
C SER A 286 1.55 8.38 -14.88
N MET A 287 0.92 8.39 -13.70
CA MET A 287 1.36 7.57 -12.58
C MET A 287 1.19 6.07 -12.88
N ILE A 288 0.05 5.65 -13.45
CA ILE A 288 -0.23 4.24 -13.79
C ILE A 288 0.89 3.63 -14.66
N GLN A 289 1.43 4.42 -15.61
CA GLN A 289 2.51 3.98 -16.50
C GLN A 289 3.79 3.58 -15.75
N TYR A 290 4.05 4.22 -14.60
CA TYR A 290 5.22 3.98 -13.77
C TYR A 290 4.95 3.12 -12.52
N MET A 291 3.77 2.49 -12.40
CA MET A 291 3.44 1.55 -11.31
C MET A 291 4.13 0.19 -11.50
N LEU A 292 5.46 0.19 -11.46
CA LEU A 292 6.28 -0.99 -11.72
C LEU A 292 5.99 -2.10 -10.70
N TYR A 293 5.97 -1.79 -9.39
CA TYR A 293 5.79 -2.82 -8.36
C TYR A 293 4.41 -3.49 -8.41
N PRO A 294 3.29 -2.75 -8.43
CA PRO A 294 1.98 -3.35 -8.63
C PRO A 294 1.90 -4.23 -9.89
N ALA A 295 2.58 -3.84 -10.98
CA ALA A 295 2.57 -4.62 -12.23
C ALA A 295 3.36 -5.93 -12.07
N PHE A 296 4.57 -5.85 -11.52
CA PHE A 296 5.44 -7.01 -11.31
C PHE A 296 4.82 -8.02 -10.34
N ILE A 297 4.20 -7.55 -9.25
CA ILE A 297 3.63 -8.47 -8.26
C ILE A 297 2.36 -9.16 -8.76
N ILE A 298 1.53 -8.50 -9.58
CA ILE A 298 0.39 -9.15 -10.23
C ILE A 298 0.89 -10.20 -11.22
N ALA A 299 1.85 -9.86 -12.08
CA ALA A 299 2.45 -10.81 -13.02
C ALA A 299 3.07 -12.00 -12.28
N TRP A 300 3.84 -11.74 -11.22
CA TRP A 300 4.45 -12.77 -10.40
C TRP A 300 3.41 -13.61 -9.66
N SER A 301 2.29 -13.05 -9.21
CA SER A 301 1.22 -13.82 -8.57
C SER A 301 0.67 -14.91 -9.50
N PHE A 302 0.48 -14.61 -10.78
CA PHE A 302 0.08 -15.58 -11.80
C PHE A 302 1.19 -16.59 -12.11
N ILE A 303 2.44 -16.15 -12.24
CA ILE A 303 3.60 -17.03 -12.48
C ILE A 303 3.82 -17.99 -11.30
N SER A 304 3.63 -17.51 -10.07
CA SER A 304 3.77 -18.28 -8.83
C SER A 304 2.85 -19.50 -8.80
N VAL A 305 1.70 -19.42 -9.48
CA VAL A 305 0.75 -20.51 -9.63
C VAL A 305 1.30 -21.58 -10.58
N CYS A 306 1.89 -21.18 -11.72
CA CYS A 306 2.51 -22.10 -12.68
C CYS A 306 3.71 -22.86 -12.10
N ILE A 307 4.54 -22.18 -11.29
CA ILE A 307 5.77 -22.76 -10.73
C ILE A 307 5.49 -23.81 -9.65
N GLY A 308 4.25 -23.93 -9.19
CA GLY A 308 3.81 -25.15 -8.49
C GLY A 308 4.48 -25.40 -7.14
N SER A 309 4.74 -24.37 -6.33
CA SER A 309 5.17 -24.61 -4.95
C SER A 309 3.98 -24.70 -4.02
N TYR A 310 3.88 -25.79 -3.25
CA TYR A 310 2.88 -26.07 -2.21
C TYR A 310 1.49 -26.56 -2.62
N GLN A 311 1.47 -27.72 -3.28
CA GLN A 311 0.36 -28.64 -3.11
C GLN A 311 0.40 -29.24 -1.68
N LYS A 312 -0.58 -28.84 -0.86
CA LYS A 312 -1.19 -29.69 0.19
C LYS A 312 -0.28 -30.16 1.35
N THR A 313 0.01 -29.27 2.30
CA THR A 313 0.31 -29.69 3.70
C THR A 313 -0.65 -28.98 4.68
N SER A 314 -1.93 -29.36 4.68
CA SER A 314 -2.84 -28.94 5.76
C SER A 314 -3.96 -29.97 5.98
N LYS A 315 -3.58 -31.24 6.17
CA LYS A 315 -4.49 -32.23 6.77
C LYS A 315 -4.17 -32.59 8.22
N LYS A 316 -3.17 -31.98 8.87
CA LYS A 316 -2.71 -32.45 10.20
C LYS A 316 -2.80 -31.49 11.40
N TYR A 317 -3.20 -30.22 11.24
CA TYR A 317 -3.12 -29.27 12.38
C TYR A 317 -4.44 -28.69 12.89
N PHE A 318 -5.61 -29.06 12.35
CA PHE A 318 -6.89 -28.47 12.79
C PHE A 318 -7.65 -29.28 13.86
N TYR A 319 -7.13 -30.43 14.33
CA TYR A 319 -7.78 -31.25 15.37
C TYR A 319 -7.25 -31.04 16.79
N ARG A 320 -6.47 -29.99 17.06
CA ARG A 320 -5.87 -29.77 18.39
C ARG A 320 -6.23 -28.47 19.10
N SER A 321 -7.19 -27.68 18.62
CA SER A 321 -7.61 -26.44 19.31
C SER A 321 -9.13 -26.29 19.49
N ILE A 322 -9.87 -27.40 19.53
CA ILE A 322 -11.27 -27.43 19.97
C ILE A 322 -11.45 -28.53 21.02
N ASN A 323 -10.61 -28.50 22.05
CA ASN A 323 -10.86 -29.03 23.38
C ASN A 323 -10.15 -28.11 24.37
#